data_AF-X1UR17-F1
#
_entry.id   AF-X1UR17-F1
#
_cell.length_a   1.000
_cell.length_b   1.000
_cell.length_c   1.000
_cell.angle_alpha   90.00
_cell.angle_beta   90.00
_cell.angle_gamma   90.00
#
_symmetry.space_group_name_H-M   'P 1'
#
loop_
_entity.id
_entity.type
_entity.pdbx_description
1 polymer ?
#
loop_
_entity_poly.entity_id
_entity_poly.type
_entity_poly.pdbx_seq_one_letter_code
_entity_poly.pdbx_strand_id
1 'polypeptide(L)'
;HLVDLIQWECFPEVILDYQKDIEVLAAKRWPTELTPLRFESVTRLTEYPEYLKKDIVNDSVLNVYCNGEIIYKLRGIHAKVSVIWNYRAPEGGSDTHFSVMRGTKANLVIRQGEEQKYTPELYIEPVEGVENMEFERKLAFAVEKLQGKYPGIELLKLEGKWQIIIPAEYRIGHEAHFGQVTQTFLQYLVDGKLPDWEVPNMIAKYYTTTKALEIAKKDD
;
A
#
# COMPACT_ATOMS: atom_id res chain seq x y z
N HIS A 1 -2.92 -5.76 1.52
CA HIS A 1 -2.00 -5.21 0.50
C HIS A 1 -0.85 -4.43 1.10
N LEU A 2 -1.05 -3.30 1.80
CA LEU A 2 0.09 -2.48 2.23
C LEU A 2 1.11 -3.19 3.14
N VAL A 3 0.66 -4.03 4.07
CA VAL A 3 1.56 -4.86 4.90
C VAL A 3 2.38 -5.83 4.03
N ASP A 4 1.75 -6.40 3.01
CA ASP A 4 2.38 -7.33 2.06
C ASP A 4 3.46 -6.62 1.22
N LEU A 5 3.15 -5.43 0.69
CA LEU A 5 4.09 -4.62 -0.08
C LEU A 5 5.33 -4.25 0.74
N ILE A 6 5.15 -3.84 2.01
CA ILE A 6 6.30 -3.54 2.88
C ILE A 6 7.20 -4.77 3.04
N GLN A 7 6.62 -5.96 3.26
CA GLN A 7 7.39 -7.20 3.36
C GLN A 7 8.09 -7.54 2.03
N TRP A 8 7.36 -7.50 0.91
CA TRP A 8 7.85 -7.93 -0.40
C TRP A 8 8.86 -6.97 -1.02
N GLU A 9 8.67 -5.66 -0.85
CA GLU A 9 9.55 -4.61 -1.40
C GLU A 9 10.80 -4.39 -0.53
N CYS A 10 10.66 -4.39 0.80
CA CYS A 10 11.79 -4.09 1.70
C CYS A 10 12.59 -5.33 2.10
N PHE A 11 11.96 -6.52 2.05
CA PHE A 11 12.57 -7.80 2.44
C PHE A 11 12.28 -8.88 1.37
N PRO A 12 12.68 -8.66 0.10
CA PRO A 12 12.37 -9.58 -0.99
C PRO A 12 12.93 -10.98 -0.71
N GLU A 13 12.07 -11.99 -0.86
CA GLU A 13 12.37 -13.42 -0.67
C GLU A 13 12.87 -13.81 0.73
N VAL A 14 12.76 -12.92 1.71
CA VAL A 14 13.10 -13.19 3.10
C VAL A 14 11.95 -13.89 3.80
N ILE A 15 12.24 -15.01 4.46
CA ILE A 15 11.30 -15.70 5.35
C ILE A 15 11.14 -14.88 6.64
N LEU A 16 9.90 -14.56 6.99
CA LEU A 16 9.56 -13.80 8.20
C LEU A 16 8.97 -14.72 9.28
N ASP A 17 9.49 -14.63 10.49
CA ASP A 17 8.91 -15.25 11.68
C ASP A 17 8.05 -14.22 12.41
N TYR A 18 6.73 -14.36 12.31
CA TYR A 18 5.80 -13.38 12.89
C TYR A 18 5.94 -13.21 14.41
N GLN A 19 6.49 -14.20 15.12
CA GLN A 19 6.67 -14.14 16.57
C GLN A 19 7.93 -13.35 16.96
N LYS A 20 8.94 -13.31 16.08
CA LYS A 20 10.23 -12.68 16.35
C LYS A 20 10.43 -11.36 15.62
N ASP A 21 9.93 -11.29 14.40
CA ASP A 21 10.23 -10.20 13.47
C ASP A 21 9.19 -9.07 13.54
N ILE A 22 8.01 -9.28 14.13
CA ILE A 22 6.93 -8.29 14.16
C ILE A 22 6.61 -7.82 15.58
N GLU A 23 6.69 -6.51 15.78
CA GLU A 23 6.25 -5.83 16.99
C GLU A 23 5.21 -4.76 16.62
N VAL A 24 3.92 -5.00 16.90
CA VAL A 24 2.88 -3.99 16.67
C VAL A 24 2.91 -2.97 17.81
N LEU A 25 3.21 -1.71 17.49
CA LEU A 25 3.45 -0.65 18.46
C LEU A 25 2.17 0.11 18.80
N ALA A 26 1.40 0.45 17.78
CA ALA A 26 0.14 1.18 17.92
C ALA A 26 -0.78 0.87 16.74
N ALA A 27 -2.08 0.90 16.99
CA ALA A 27 -3.08 0.76 15.95
C ALA A 27 -4.30 1.60 16.29
N LYS A 28 -4.94 2.16 15.26
CA LYS A 28 -6.19 2.92 15.38
C LYS A 28 -7.19 2.45 14.35
N ARG A 29 -8.46 2.56 14.68
CA ARG A 29 -9.57 2.42 13.74
C ARG A 29 -10.57 3.52 13.98
N TRP A 30 -11.30 3.91 12.94
CA TRP A 30 -12.35 4.93 13.07
C TRP A 30 -13.40 4.73 11.98
N PRO A 31 -14.65 5.16 12.20
CA PRO A 31 -15.71 4.96 11.23
C PRO A 31 -15.66 5.99 10.10
N THR A 32 -16.18 5.58 8.95
CA THR A 32 -16.79 6.50 7.98
C THR A 32 -18.29 6.53 8.25
N GLU A 33 -18.81 7.73 8.44
CA GLU A 33 -20.23 7.96 8.72
C GLU A 33 -21.05 7.93 7.42
N LEU A 34 -22.07 7.08 7.40
CA LEU A 34 -23.02 6.96 6.29
C LEU A 34 -24.41 7.40 6.75
N THR A 35 -24.90 8.48 6.14
CA THR A 35 -26.31 8.87 6.25
C THR A 35 -27.21 7.90 5.49
N PRO A 36 -28.54 7.87 5.74
CA PRO A 36 -29.46 6.98 5.04
C PRO A 36 -29.38 7.14 3.51
N LEU A 37 -29.34 8.40 3.02
CA LEU A 37 -29.21 8.70 1.60
C LEU A 37 -27.90 8.17 0.99
N ARG A 38 -26.78 8.27 1.71
CA ARG A 38 -25.49 7.72 1.26
C ARG A 38 -25.54 6.20 1.21
N PHE A 39 -26.11 5.58 2.24
CA PHE A 39 -26.26 4.13 2.32
C PHE A 39 -27.14 3.58 1.18
N GLU A 40 -28.31 4.20 0.95
CA GLU A 40 -29.21 3.83 -0.15
C GLU A 40 -28.52 4.00 -1.51
N SER A 41 -27.76 5.08 -1.70
CA SER A 41 -27.05 5.33 -2.95
C SER A 41 -26.06 4.21 -3.31
N VAL A 42 -25.36 3.63 -2.32
CA VAL A 42 -24.32 2.61 -2.56
C VAL A 42 -24.84 1.17 -2.48
N THR A 43 -25.88 0.93 -1.68
CA THR A 43 -26.43 -0.43 -1.48
C THR A 43 -27.72 -0.69 -2.25
N ARG A 44 -28.43 0.38 -2.66
CA ARG A 44 -29.81 0.37 -3.19
C ARG A 44 -30.87 -0.08 -2.17
N LEU A 45 -30.53 -0.16 -0.89
CA LEU A 45 -31.47 -0.48 0.18
C LEU A 45 -31.92 0.81 0.88
N THR A 46 -33.24 0.99 1.00
CA THR A 46 -33.85 2.17 1.61
C THR A 46 -33.79 2.16 3.15
N GLU A 47 -33.59 0.99 3.74
CA GLU A 47 -33.49 0.80 5.18
C GLU A 47 -32.19 0.07 5.54
N TYR A 48 -31.63 0.38 6.71
CA TYR A 48 -30.51 -0.37 7.24
C TYR A 48 -30.95 -1.80 7.59
N PRO A 49 -30.29 -2.84 7.04
CA PRO A 49 -30.51 -4.21 7.47
C PRO A 49 -30.35 -4.39 8.97
N GLU A 50 -31.11 -5.33 9.55
CA GLU A 50 -31.17 -5.54 11.01
C GLU A 50 -29.78 -5.72 11.65
N TYR A 51 -28.89 -6.45 10.99
CA TYR A 51 -27.54 -6.74 11.51
C TYR A 51 -26.62 -5.51 11.58
N LEU A 52 -26.96 -4.40 10.92
CA LEU A 52 -26.20 -3.14 10.98
C LEU A 52 -26.71 -2.20 12.07
N LYS A 53 -27.88 -2.45 12.67
CA LYS A 53 -28.48 -1.53 13.65
C LYS A 53 -27.60 -1.26 14.87
N LYS A 54 -26.77 -2.23 15.26
CA LYS A 54 -25.80 -2.09 16.37
C LYS A 54 -24.74 -1.00 16.13
N ASP A 55 -24.52 -0.62 14.87
CA ASP A 55 -23.51 0.38 14.48
C ASP A 55 -24.16 1.73 14.12
N ILE A 56 -25.47 1.89 14.34
CA ILE A 56 -26.17 3.17 14.16
C ILE A 56 -26.00 4.02 15.42
N VAL A 57 -25.61 5.27 15.21
CA VAL A 57 -25.45 6.30 16.24
C VAL A 57 -26.31 7.52 15.89
N ASN A 58 -26.63 8.35 16.89
CA ASN A 58 -27.41 9.58 16.70
C ASN A 58 -28.72 9.34 15.92
N ASP A 59 -29.39 8.23 16.24
CA ASP A 59 -30.67 7.76 15.69
C ASP A 59 -30.71 7.43 14.18
N SER A 60 -29.70 7.80 13.39
CA SER A 60 -29.79 7.72 11.92
C SER A 60 -28.47 7.54 11.17
N VAL A 61 -27.32 7.69 11.83
CA VAL A 61 -26.01 7.64 11.15
C VAL A 61 -25.38 6.28 11.37
N LEU A 62 -25.05 5.57 10.28
CA LEU A 62 -24.33 4.30 10.35
C LEU A 62 -22.81 4.54 10.43
N ASN A 63 -22.19 4.04 11.49
CA ASN A 63 -20.73 4.06 11.66
C ASN A 63 -20.09 2.78 11.08
N VAL A 64 -19.42 2.91 9.94
CA VAL A 64 -18.69 1.79 9.32
C VAL A 64 -17.20 1.92 9.64
N TYR A 65 -16.66 1.07 10.51
CA TYR A 65 -15.23 1.04 10.88
C TYR A 65 -14.34 0.46 9.76
N CYS A 66 -14.30 1.14 8.62
CA CYS A 66 -13.53 0.79 7.43
C CYS A 66 -12.17 1.50 7.33
N ASN A 67 -11.85 2.42 8.26
CA ASN A 67 -10.58 3.13 8.28
C ASN A 67 -9.68 2.60 9.39
N GLY A 68 -8.37 2.66 9.15
CA GLY A 68 -7.42 2.29 10.18
C GLY A 68 -5.97 2.62 9.85
N GLU A 69 -5.16 2.62 10.89
CA GLU A 69 -3.72 2.85 10.84
C GLU A 69 -3.01 1.84 11.73
N ILE A 70 -1.85 1.37 11.28
CA ILE A 70 -0.97 0.47 12.04
C ILE A 70 0.44 1.04 12.02
N ILE A 71 1.06 1.13 13.20
CA ILE A 71 2.47 1.42 13.40
C ILE A 71 3.10 0.17 14.02
N TYR A 72 4.12 -0.38 13.38
CA TYR A 72 4.77 -1.61 13.82
C TYR A 72 6.26 -1.60 13.46
N LYS A 73 7.04 -2.50 14.06
CA LYS A 73 8.38 -2.82 13.59
C LYS A 73 8.36 -4.15 12.85
N LEU A 74 9.06 -4.19 11.72
CA LEU A 74 9.40 -5.41 11.00
C LEU A 74 10.91 -5.55 10.99
N ARG A 75 11.43 -6.57 11.67
CA ARG A 75 12.88 -6.80 11.86
C ARG A 75 13.61 -5.55 12.38
N GLY A 76 12.97 -4.83 13.31
CA GLY A 76 13.50 -3.60 13.91
C GLY A 76 13.28 -2.32 13.08
N ILE A 77 12.81 -2.42 11.84
CA ILE A 77 12.52 -1.25 10.98
C ILE A 77 11.09 -0.79 11.22
N HIS A 78 10.89 0.50 11.48
CA HIS A 78 9.57 1.07 11.69
C HIS A 78 8.81 1.16 10.37
N ALA A 79 7.58 0.67 10.41
CA ALA A 79 6.64 0.68 9.31
C ALA A 79 5.32 1.32 9.77
N LYS A 80 4.69 2.06 8.84
CA LYS A 80 3.37 2.64 9.03
C LYS A 80 2.52 2.34 7.80
N VAL A 81 1.30 1.87 8.03
CA VAL A 81 0.28 1.72 6.98
C VAL A 81 -1.00 2.41 7.44
N SER A 82 -1.69 3.06 6.52
CA SER A 82 -2.97 3.72 6.78
C SER A 82 -3.90 3.54 5.59
N VAL A 83 -5.18 3.29 5.85
CA VAL A 83 -6.22 3.12 4.83
C VAL A 83 -7.44 3.95 5.24
N ILE A 84 -7.96 4.71 4.28
CA ILE A 84 -9.14 5.55 4.44
C ILE A 84 -10.15 5.20 3.34
N TRP A 85 -11.39 4.95 3.74
CA TRP A 85 -12.53 4.68 2.88
C TRP A 85 -13.56 5.80 3.05
N ASN A 86 -13.41 6.85 2.25
CA ASN A 86 -14.42 7.90 2.16
C ASN A 86 -15.66 7.41 1.40
N TYR A 87 -16.79 8.11 1.55
CA TYR A 87 -18.03 7.78 0.83
C TYR A 87 -17.85 7.83 -0.70
N ARG A 88 -17.14 8.84 -1.20
CA ARG A 88 -16.75 9.00 -2.60
C ARG A 88 -15.55 9.93 -2.71
N ALA A 89 -14.82 9.87 -3.82
CA ALA A 89 -13.85 10.88 -4.19
C ALA A 89 -14.54 12.24 -4.42
N PRO A 90 -13.83 13.38 -4.23
CA PRO A 90 -14.33 14.69 -4.66
C PRO A 90 -14.56 14.70 -6.18
N GLU A 91 -15.32 15.68 -6.68
CA GLU A 91 -15.56 15.83 -8.11
C GLU A 91 -14.24 16.00 -8.88
N GLY A 92 -14.07 15.26 -9.97
CA GLY A 92 -12.79 15.18 -10.70
C GLY A 92 -11.69 14.38 -9.99
N GLY A 93 -11.99 13.81 -8.81
CA GLY A 93 -11.06 13.02 -8.02
C GLY A 93 -11.11 11.51 -8.28
N SER A 94 -10.08 10.82 -7.81
CA SER A 94 -10.02 9.36 -7.75
C SER A 94 -9.26 8.93 -6.49
N ASP A 95 -9.02 7.62 -6.35
CA ASP A 95 -8.26 7.06 -5.25
C ASP A 95 -6.83 7.63 -5.24
N THR A 96 -6.33 7.90 -4.04
CA THR A 96 -4.99 8.42 -3.82
C THR A 96 -4.10 7.39 -3.15
N HIS A 97 -2.81 7.48 -3.44
CA HIS A 97 -1.80 6.67 -2.79
C HIS A 97 -0.54 7.49 -2.56
N PHE A 98 0.04 7.32 -1.38
CA PHE A 98 1.32 7.90 -1.02
C PHE A 98 2.10 6.88 -0.19
N SER A 99 3.34 6.64 -0.59
CA SER A 99 4.25 5.79 0.17
C SER A 99 5.66 6.36 0.14
N VAL A 100 6.42 6.10 1.20
CA VAL A 100 7.83 6.48 1.32
C VAL A 100 8.60 5.31 1.91
N MET A 101 9.58 4.81 1.16
CA MET A 101 10.60 3.89 1.65
C MET A 101 11.90 4.66 1.84
N ARG A 102 12.41 4.71 3.08
CA ARG A 102 13.59 5.52 3.43
C ARG A 102 14.86 4.69 3.39
N GLY A 103 15.75 5.00 2.46
CA GLY A 103 17.11 4.49 2.42
C GLY A 103 18.11 5.47 3.03
N THR A 104 19.35 5.01 3.23
CA THR A 104 20.43 5.87 3.75
C THR A 104 20.93 6.91 2.73
N LYS A 105 20.61 6.74 1.45
CA LYS A 105 21.04 7.64 0.36
C LYS A 105 19.89 8.41 -0.27
N ALA A 106 18.72 7.78 -0.37
CA ALA A 106 17.54 8.35 -0.99
C ALA A 106 16.28 7.71 -0.40
N ASN A 107 15.18 8.43 -0.50
CA ASN A 107 13.84 7.95 -0.30
C ASN A 107 13.25 7.57 -1.66
N LEU A 108 12.57 6.42 -1.72
CA LEU A 108 11.71 6.06 -2.83
C LEU A 108 10.29 6.48 -2.47
N VAL A 109 9.67 7.32 -3.29
CA VAL A 109 8.38 7.94 -2.99
C VAL A 109 7.39 7.67 -4.10
N ILE A 110 6.28 7.03 -3.79
CA ILE A 110 5.15 6.91 -4.72
C ILE A 110 4.17 8.03 -4.42
N ARG A 111 3.76 8.75 -5.47
CA ARG A 111 2.70 9.76 -5.39
C ARG A 111 1.62 9.45 -6.42
N GLN A 112 0.38 9.41 -5.95
CA GLN A 112 -0.81 9.27 -6.77
C GLN A 112 -1.85 10.24 -6.23
N GLY A 113 -1.84 11.47 -6.76
CA GLY A 113 -2.81 12.51 -6.44
C GLY A 113 -3.20 13.30 -7.69
N GLU A 114 -3.85 14.45 -7.48
CA GLU A 114 -4.29 15.33 -8.56
C GLU A 114 -3.15 15.74 -9.51
N GLU A 115 -1.97 16.10 -8.96
CA GLU A 115 -0.78 16.44 -9.73
C GLU A 115 -0.34 15.33 -10.71
N GLN A 116 -0.53 14.07 -10.31
CA GLN A 116 -0.20 12.89 -11.13
C GLN A 116 -1.42 12.36 -11.89
N LYS A 117 -2.54 13.11 -11.91
CA LYS A 117 -3.81 12.70 -12.51
C LYS A 117 -4.27 11.33 -12.00
N TYR A 118 -4.06 11.08 -10.71
CA TYR A 118 -4.38 9.83 -10.03
C TYR A 118 -3.73 8.57 -10.62
N THR A 119 -2.60 8.74 -11.33
CA THR A 119 -1.73 7.64 -11.76
C THR A 119 -0.53 7.55 -10.82
N PRO A 120 -0.13 6.37 -10.33
CA PRO A 120 1.01 6.25 -9.43
C PRO A 120 2.32 6.51 -10.16
N GLU A 121 3.04 7.54 -9.72
CA GLU A 121 4.36 7.92 -10.22
C GLU A 121 5.43 7.68 -9.15
N LEU A 122 6.62 7.24 -9.56
CA LEU A 122 7.73 6.92 -8.68
C LEU A 122 8.79 8.02 -8.72
N TYR A 123 9.14 8.52 -7.53
CA TYR A 123 10.16 9.54 -7.33
C TYR A 123 11.30 9.01 -6.46
N ILE A 124 12.48 9.60 -6.68
CA ILE A 124 13.69 9.35 -5.91
C ILE A 124 14.13 10.69 -5.33
N GLU A 125 14.06 10.80 -4.01
CA GLU A 125 14.38 12.01 -3.27
C GLU A 125 15.68 11.75 -2.47
N PRO A 126 16.82 12.36 -2.81
CA PRO A 126 18.06 12.15 -2.08
C PRO A 126 17.92 12.59 -0.63
N VAL A 127 18.64 11.92 0.27
CA VAL A 127 18.77 12.38 1.65
C VAL A 127 19.58 13.69 1.65
N GLU A 128 19.24 14.59 2.58
CA GLU A 128 19.93 15.87 2.73
C GLU A 128 21.45 15.70 2.79
N GLY A 129 22.17 16.50 2.00
CA GLY A 129 23.64 16.46 1.91
C GLY A 129 24.22 15.32 1.05
N VAL A 130 23.39 14.42 0.49
CA VAL A 130 23.85 13.34 -0.41
C VAL A 130 23.83 13.76 -1.88
N GLU A 131 22.98 14.73 -2.25
CA GLU A 131 22.86 15.19 -3.64
C GLU A 131 24.17 15.83 -4.13
N ASN A 132 24.83 15.14 -5.05
CA ASN A 132 26.02 15.61 -5.73
C ASN A 132 26.16 14.88 -7.09
N MET A 133 27.15 15.30 -7.88
CA MET A 133 27.40 14.72 -9.20
C MET A 133 27.66 13.19 -9.16
N GLU A 134 28.24 12.68 -8.07
CA GLU A 134 28.47 11.24 -7.92
C GLU A 134 27.16 10.47 -7.68
N PHE A 135 26.26 11.02 -6.87
CA PHE A 135 24.92 10.48 -6.67
C PHE A 135 24.15 10.41 -7.99
N GLU A 136 24.14 11.51 -8.76
CA GLU A 136 23.47 11.57 -10.06
C GLU A 136 23.98 10.51 -11.03
N ARG A 137 25.31 10.36 -11.14
CA ARG A 137 25.93 9.34 -11.98
C ARG A 137 25.56 7.93 -11.54
N LYS A 138 25.60 7.66 -10.23
CA LYS A 138 25.22 6.34 -9.68
C LYS A 138 23.75 6.03 -9.93
N LEU A 139 22.88 7.04 -9.81
CA LEU A 139 21.46 6.90 -10.05
C LEU A 139 21.17 6.62 -11.52
N ALA A 140 21.75 7.39 -12.44
CA ALA A 140 21.62 7.17 -13.88
C ALA A 140 22.08 5.75 -14.27
N PHE A 141 23.22 5.29 -13.76
CA PHE A 141 23.72 3.94 -13.99
C PHE A 141 22.82 2.84 -13.41
N ALA A 142 22.18 3.08 -12.27
CA ALA A 142 21.23 2.14 -11.69
C ALA A 142 19.98 2.00 -12.57
N VAL A 143 19.45 3.10 -13.09
CA VAL A 143 18.30 3.09 -14.02
C VAL A 143 18.67 2.45 -15.36
N GLU A 144 19.88 2.72 -15.88
CA GLU A 144 20.40 2.06 -17.09
C GLU A 144 20.45 0.53 -16.93
N LYS A 145 20.83 0.03 -15.76
CA LYS A 145 20.77 -1.43 -15.49
C LYS A 145 19.35 -1.96 -15.45
N LEU A 146 18.41 -1.19 -14.91
CA LEU A 146 17.02 -1.59 -14.80
C LEU A 146 16.32 -1.69 -16.17
N GLN A 147 16.82 -1.00 -17.19
CA GLN A 147 16.34 -1.14 -18.58
C GLN A 147 16.38 -2.58 -19.09
N GLY A 148 17.28 -3.43 -18.59
CA GLY A 148 17.31 -4.85 -18.97
C GLY A 148 16.07 -5.63 -18.52
N LYS A 149 15.42 -5.21 -17.43
CA LYS A 149 14.19 -5.82 -16.90
C LYS A 149 12.94 -5.01 -17.26
N TYR A 150 13.08 -3.70 -17.33
CA TYR A 150 12.01 -2.75 -17.64
C TYR A 150 12.47 -1.84 -18.79
N PRO A 151 12.51 -2.34 -20.04
CA PRO A 151 12.85 -1.51 -21.20
C PRO A 151 12.00 -0.23 -21.27
N GLY A 152 12.64 0.89 -21.61
CA GLY A 152 11.97 2.18 -21.83
C GLY A 152 11.79 3.06 -20.59
N ILE A 153 12.19 2.62 -19.38
CA ILE A 153 12.12 3.51 -18.20
C ILE A 153 13.18 4.61 -18.23
N GLU A 154 12.79 5.87 -18.03
CA GLU A 154 13.75 6.98 -18.05
C GLU A 154 13.85 7.67 -16.69
N LEU A 155 14.93 8.43 -16.51
CA LEU A 155 15.17 9.21 -15.31
C LEU A 155 15.04 10.70 -15.65
N LEU A 156 13.98 11.35 -15.16
CA LEU A 156 13.77 12.78 -15.31
C LEU A 156 14.24 13.52 -14.06
N LYS A 157 15.24 14.40 -14.21
CA LYS A 157 15.68 15.28 -13.13
C LYS A 157 14.68 16.42 -12.94
N LEU A 158 14.26 16.61 -11.69
CA LEU A 158 13.42 17.71 -11.22
C LEU A 158 14.19 18.47 -10.13
N GLU A 159 13.65 19.59 -9.65
CA GLU A 159 14.25 20.32 -8.53
C GLU A 159 14.24 19.47 -7.25
N GLY A 160 15.44 19.12 -6.76
CA GLY A 160 15.65 18.35 -5.52
C GLY A 160 15.18 16.89 -5.54
N LYS A 161 14.81 16.34 -6.71
CA LYS A 161 14.34 14.96 -6.86
C LYS A 161 14.43 14.47 -8.30
N TRP A 162 14.23 13.17 -8.50
CA TRP A 162 14.08 12.57 -9.82
C TRP A 162 12.75 11.83 -9.93
N GLN A 163 12.17 11.81 -11.11
CA GLN A 163 11.04 10.95 -11.45
C GLN A 163 11.53 9.80 -12.34
N ILE A 164 11.05 8.59 -12.07
CA ILE A 164 11.15 7.47 -13.01
C ILE A 164 9.99 7.59 -13.98
N ILE A 165 10.29 7.86 -15.24
CA ILE A 165 9.31 7.91 -16.32
C ILE A 165 9.00 6.48 -16.73
N ILE A 166 7.74 6.09 -16.55
CA ILE A 166 7.27 4.72 -16.79
C ILE A 166 6.46 4.71 -18.10
N PRO A 167 6.88 3.95 -19.12
CA PRO A 167 6.12 3.80 -20.36
C PRO A 167 4.68 3.33 -20.14
N ALA A 168 3.77 3.79 -20.99
CA ALA A 168 2.35 3.46 -20.90
C ALA A 168 2.07 1.96 -21.01
N GLU A 169 2.94 1.18 -21.67
CA GLU A 169 2.80 -0.27 -21.78
C GLU A 169 2.86 -1.01 -20.43
N TYR A 170 3.49 -0.43 -19.41
CA TYR A 170 3.50 -0.99 -18.04
C TYR A 170 2.22 -0.66 -17.25
N ARG A 171 1.33 0.17 -17.81
CA ARG A 171 0.08 0.58 -17.16
C ARG A 171 -1.07 -0.36 -17.56
N ILE A 172 -0.90 -1.65 -17.28
CA ILE A 172 -1.80 -2.73 -17.72
C ILE A 172 -3.11 -2.85 -16.92
N GLY A 173 -3.21 -2.15 -15.79
CA GLY A 173 -4.43 -2.07 -14.98
C GLY A 173 -4.67 -3.27 -14.04
N HIS A 174 -5.72 -3.16 -13.23
CA HIS A 174 -5.98 -4.09 -12.13
C HIS A 174 -6.27 -5.53 -12.59
N GLU A 175 -7.09 -5.71 -13.63
CA GLU A 175 -7.46 -7.04 -14.12
C GLU A 175 -6.26 -7.82 -14.67
N ALA A 176 -5.35 -7.14 -15.36
CA ALA A 176 -4.13 -7.76 -15.85
C ALA A 176 -3.20 -8.19 -14.70
N HIS A 177 -3.06 -7.37 -13.66
CA HIS A 177 -2.34 -7.76 -12.43
C HIS A 177 -2.99 -8.98 -11.75
N PHE A 178 -4.32 -9.03 -11.69
CA PHE A 178 -5.04 -10.19 -11.13
C PHE A 178 -4.81 -11.46 -11.96
N GLY A 179 -4.76 -11.32 -13.29
CA GLY A 179 -4.39 -12.40 -14.22
C GLY A 179 -2.98 -12.95 -13.96
N GLN A 180 -2.00 -12.08 -13.69
CA GLN A 180 -0.63 -12.49 -13.35
C GLN A 180 -0.57 -13.29 -12.05
N VAL A 181 -1.28 -12.86 -11.00
CA VAL A 181 -1.37 -13.63 -9.74
C VAL A 181 -1.99 -15.01 -9.98
N THR A 182 -3.04 -15.07 -10.81
CA THR A 182 -3.70 -16.33 -11.17
C THR A 182 -2.76 -17.26 -11.93
N GLN A 183 -2.01 -16.73 -12.91
CA GLN A 183 -1.04 -17.51 -13.67
C GLN A 183 0.06 -18.08 -12.77
N THR A 184 0.60 -17.28 -11.85
CA THR A 184 1.60 -17.74 -10.86
C THR A 184 1.04 -18.82 -9.96
N PHE A 185 -0.20 -18.67 -9.48
CA PHE A 185 -0.87 -19.71 -8.69
C PHE A 185 -1.01 -21.03 -9.46
N LEU A 186 -1.47 -20.97 -10.72
CA LEU A 186 -1.60 -22.16 -11.57
C LEU A 186 -0.25 -22.83 -11.82
N GLN A 187 0.83 -22.06 -11.95
CA GLN A 187 2.18 -22.62 -12.04
C GLN A 187 2.58 -23.36 -10.75
N TYR A 188 2.33 -22.78 -9.57
CA TYR A 188 2.61 -23.46 -8.31
C TYR A 188 1.77 -24.71 -8.06
N LEU A 189 0.56 -24.79 -8.64
CA LEU A 189 -0.20 -26.04 -8.64
C LEU A 189 0.51 -27.14 -9.42
N VAL A 190 1.12 -26.81 -10.57
CA VAL A 190 1.92 -27.76 -11.37
C VAL A 190 3.18 -28.17 -10.61
N ASP A 191 3.87 -27.20 -9.99
CA ASP A 191 5.11 -27.45 -9.26
C ASP A 191 4.87 -28.18 -7.92
N GLY A 192 3.63 -28.16 -7.43
CA GLY A 192 3.21 -28.79 -6.17
C GLY A 192 3.72 -28.07 -4.91
N LYS A 193 4.27 -26.86 -5.04
CA LYS A 193 4.80 -26.08 -3.92
C LYS A 193 4.85 -24.59 -4.20
N LEU A 194 4.73 -23.80 -3.13
CA LEU A 194 5.03 -22.37 -3.12
C LEU A 194 6.52 -22.14 -2.78
N PRO A 195 7.08 -20.96 -3.09
CA PRO A 195 8.34 -20.51 -2.53
C PRO A 195 8.33 -20.55 -1.00
N ASP A 196 9.49 -20.84 -0.39
CA ASP A 196 9.61 -21.07 1.06
C ASP A 196 9.17 -19.86 1.91
N TRP A 197 9.21 -18.66 1.36
CA TRP A 197 8.79 -17.42 2.03
C TRP A 197 7.30 -17.13 1.94
N GLU A 198 6.55 -17.69 0.99
CA GLU A 198 5.14 -17.30 0.74
C GLU A 198 4.24 -17.59 1.96
N VAL A 199 4.22 -18.83 2.43
CA VAL A 199 3.39 -19.25 3.57
C VAL A 199 3.74 -18.51 4.86
N PRO A 200 5.00 -18.48 5.33
CA PRO A 200 5.35 -17.76 6.56
C PRO A 200 5.08 -16.25 6.46
N ASN A 201 5.31 -15.63 5.29
CA ASN A 201 5.06 -14.20 5.11
C ASN A 201 3.56 -13.88 5.05
N MET A 202 2.74 -14.76 4.46
CA MET A 202 1.29 -14.64 4.55
C MET A 202 0.80 -14.69 6.01
N ILE A 203 1.34 -15.62 6.82
CA ILE A 203 1.02 -15.68 8.26
C ILE A 203 1.48 -14.40 8.96
N ALA A 204 2.69 -13.91 8.69
CA ALA A 204 3.21 -12.66 9.23
C ALA A 204 2.34 -11.44 8.88
N LYS A 205 1.87 -11.36 7.64
CA LYS A 205 0.92 -10.35 7.17
C LYS A 205 -0.38 -10.39 7.97
N TYR A 206 -1.01 -11.56 8.09
CA TYR A 206 -2.29 -11.68 8.79
C TYR A 206 -2.15 -11.52 10.30
N TYR A 207 -1.04 -11.95 10.89
CA TYR A 207 -0.70 -11.65 12.28
C TYR A 207 -0.65 -10.14 12.51
N THR A 208 0.09 -9.41 11.66
CA THR A 208 0.22 -7.94 11.77
C THR A 208 -1.15 -7.25 11.77
N THR A 209 -2.02 -7.60 10.80
CA THR A 209 -3.33 -6.93 10.66
C THR A 209 -4.31 -7.32 11.76
N THR A 210 -4.37 -8.58 12.16
CA THR A 210 -5.28 -9.04 13.22
C THR A 210 -4.83 -8.57 14.60
N LYS A 211 -3.51 -8.57 14.88
CA LYS A 211 -2.97 -8.02 16.13
C LYS A 211 -3.22 -6.52 16.24
N ALA A 212 -3.10 -5.78 15.13
CA ALA A 212 -3.45 -4.37 15.10
C ALA A 212 -4.94 -4.13 15.42
N LEU A 213 -5.85 -4.96 14.91
CA LEU A 213 -7.27 -4.86 15.26
C LEU A 213 -7.51 -5.14 16.75
N GLU A 214 -6.82 -6.11 17.34
CA GLU A 214 -6.89 -6.38 18.79
C GLU A 214 -6.47 -5.15 19.61
N ILE A 215 -5.39 -4.48 19.21
CA ILE A 215 -4.90 -3.27 19.88
C ILE A 215 -5.88 -2.11 19.69
N ALA A 216 -6.31 -1.84 18.45
CA ALA A 216 -7.20 -0.73 18.13
C ALA A 216 -8.56 -0.81 18.84
N LYS A 217 -9.04 -2.02 19.15
CA LYS A 217 -10.29 -2.24 19.90
C LYS A 217 -10.17 -2.03 21.42
N LYS A 218 -8.96 -1.94 21.97
CA LYS A 218 -8.76 -1.65 23.41
C LYS A 218 -8.88 -0.16 23.73
N ASP A 219 -8.68 0.68 22.71
CA ASP A 219 -8.73 2.14 22.80
C ASP A 219 -10.09 2.72 22.32
N ASP A 220 -11.00 1.85 21.84
CA ASP A 220 -12.41 2.15 21.48
C ASP A 220 -13.31 2.09 22.73
#